data_AF-A0A9W3CHD1-F1
#
_entry.id   AF-A0A9W3CHD1-F1
#
_cell.length_a   1.000
_cell.length_b   1.000
_cell.length_c   1.000
_cell.angle_alpha   90.00
_cell.angle_beta   90.00
_cell.angle_gamma   90.00
#
_symmetry.space_group_name_H-M   'P 1'
#
loop_
_entity.id
_entity.type
_entity.pdbx_description
1 polymer ?
#
loop_
_entity_poly.entity_id
_entity_poly.type
_entity_poly.pdbx_seq_one_letter_code
_entity_poly.pdbx_strand_id
1 'polypeptide(L)'
;MNVLSHKLDKAVWEKKFKFHPRCKALLLTHLCFADDLMVFVEGLKEPIEGALTIFDEFSVWSGLSISLEKSTVYMVGVSDVEKKNIKSNFPFAEGKLQVRYLGLPLMSQAMKKQDYLPLVERIRSKICTWTCRFLSYAGGLQLIKAVLMSIVNFWEAVFRLPSKCMKEIEQFCSAFLWSGPVLKKVGAKVA
;
A
#
# COMPACT_ATOMS: atom_id res chain seq x y z
N MET A 1 7.32 8.10 -17.39
CA MET A 1 7.72 8.19 -15.97
C MET A 1 9.19 8.51 -15.74
N ASN A 2 10.16 7.81 -16.35
CA ASN A 2 11.60 8.09 -16.13
C ASN A 2 12.01 9.58 -16.29
N VAL A 3 11.42 10.29 -17.26
CA VAL A 3 11.66 11.72 -17.46
C VAL A 3 11.18 12.56 -16.27
N LEU A 4 9.99 12.26 -15.73
CA LEU A 4 9.46 12.93 -14.55
C LEU A 4 10.32 12.63 -13.33
N SER A 5 10.74 11.37 -13.16
CA SER A 5 11.65 10.97 -12.08
C SER A 5 12.95 11.77 -12.11
N HIS A 6 13.59 11.85 -13.27
CA HIS A 6 14.81 12.64 -13.45
C HIS A 6 14.58 14.14 -13.19
N LYS A 7 13.43 14.70 -13.59
CA LYS A 7 13.08 16.10 -13.31
C LYS A 7 12.92 16.35 -11.81
N LEU A 8 12.24 15.45 -11.08
CA LEU A 8 12.07 15.56 -9.62
C LEU A 8 13.41 15.49 -8.90
N ASP A 9 14.26 14.53 -9.26
CA ASP A 9 15.59 14.39 -8.66
C ASP A 9 16.46 15.61 -8.94
N LYS A 10 16.50 16.05 -10.20
CA LYS A 10 17.23 17.26 -10.62
C LYS A 10 16.76 18.50 -9.87
N ALA A 11 15.45 18.67 -9.70
CA ALA A 11 14.87 19.83 -9.04
C ALA A 11 15.28 19.95 -7.56
N VAL A 12 15.51 18.84 -6.86
CA VAL A 12 16.03 18.88 -5.48
C VAL A 12 17.48 19.34 -5.45
N TRP A 13 18.30 18.91 -6.42
CA TRP A 13 19.68 19.39 -6.56
C TRP A 13 19.75 20.87 -6.94
N GLU A 14 18.81 21.34 -7.75
CA GLU A 14 18.62 22.75 -8.11
C GLU A 14 17.97 23.58 -7.00
N LYS A 15 17.64 22.97 -5.85
CA LYS A 15 16.97 23.60 -4.70
C LYS A 15 15.59 24.20 -5.03
N LYS A 16 14.91 23.71 -6.08
CA LYS A 16 13.52 24.09 -6.40
C LYS A 16 12.55 23.60 -5.32
N PHE A 17 12.86 22.48 -4.67
CA PHE A 17 12.19 22.05 -3.45
C PHE A 17 13.13 21.18 -2.59
N LYS A 18 12.74 20.94 -1.34
CA LYS A 18 13.56 20.20 -0.36
C LYS A 18 12.98 18.81 -0.09
N PHE A 19 13.88 17.86 0.16
CA PHE A 19 13.51 16.52 0.62
C PHE A 19 12.65 16.59 1.88
N HIS A 20 11.69 15.68 1.98
CA HIS A 20 11.10 15.36 3.28
C HIS A 20 12.22 15.01 4.28
N PRO A 21 12.20 15.54 5.52
CA PRO A 21 13.33 15.41 6.47
C PRO A 21 13.78 13.96 6.70
N ARG A 22 12.84 13.00 6.72
CA ARG A 22 13.14 11.56 6.89
C ARG A 22 13.60 10.85 5.62
N CYS A 23 13.47 11.47 4.46
CA CYS A 23 13.82 10.91 3.16
C CYS A 23 15.18 11.40 2.64
N LYS A 24 15.72 12.47 3.24
CA LYS A 24 17.00 13.09 2.86
C LYS A 24 18.17 12.11 2.90
N ALA A 25 18.25 11.26 3.93
CA ALA A 25 19.34 10.28 4.06
C ALA A 25 19.30 9.20 2.96
N LEU A 26 18.12 8.90 2.42
CA LEU A 26 17.90 7.94 1.35
C LEU A 26 17.90 8.59 -0.04
N LEU A 27 18.08 9.92 -0.11
CA LEU A 27 17.89 10.71 -1.33
C LEU A 27 16.56 10.41 -2.04
N LEU A 28 15.52 10.08 -1.26
CA LEU A 28 14.24 9.64 -1.80
C LEU A 28 13.34 10.86 -2.06
N THR A 29 13.09 11.15 -3.33
CA THR A 29 12.18 12.21 -3.79
C THR A 29 10.76 11.69 -4.04
N HIS A 30 10.63 10.51 -4.64
CA HIS A 30 9.34 9.94 -5.04
C HIS A 30 9.39 8.41 -5.14
N LEU A 31 8.21 7.79 -5.12
CA LEU A 31 7.96 6.40 -5.52
C LEU A 31 6.99 6.42 -6.70
N CYS A 32 7.32 5.67 -7.75
CA CYS A 32 6.54 5.63 -8.98
C CYS A 32 6.33 4.19 -9.41
N PHE A 33 5.08 3.80 -9.61
CA PHE A 33 4.72 2.52 -10.21
C PHE A 33 3.50 2.70 -11.11
N ALA A 34 3.66 2.43 -12.41
CA ALA A 34 2.64 2.74 -13.42
C ALA A 34 2.12 4.19 -13.29
N ASP A 35 0.85 4.36 -12.93
CA ASP A 35 0.15 5.63 -12.68
C ASP A 35 0.16 6.07 -11.21
N ASP A 36 0.56 5.19 -10.28
CA ASP A 36 0.64 5.50 -8.85
C ASP A 36 1.96 6.22 -8.52
N LEU A 37 1.87 7.55 -8.33
CA LEU A 37 2.98 8.41 -7.92
C LEU A 37 2.80 8.90 -6.48
N MET A 38 3.84 8.73 -5.67
CA MET A 38 3.95 9.30 -4.33
C MET A 38 5.19 10.19 -4.25
N VAL A 39 5.03 11.46 -3.89
CA VAL A 39 6.14 12.42 -3.79
C VAL A 39 6.34 12.85 -2.35
N PHE A 40 7.61 12.88 -1.92
CA PHE A 40 8.02 13.21 -0.56
C PHE A 40 8.67 14.58 -0.53
N VAL A 41 7.96 15.54 0.03
CA VAL A 41 8.42 16.92 0.18
C VAL A 41 8.44 17.34 1.64
N GLU A 42 9.26 18.33 1.97
CA GLU A 42 9.20 18.99 3.27
C GLU A 42 7.82 19.65 3.49
N GLY A 43 7.32 19.60 4.73
CA GLY A 43 5.96 20.01 5.10
C GLY A 43 5.75 21.53 5.16
N LEU A 44 6.22 22.24 4.14
CA LEU A 44 6.10 23.69 3.98
C LEU A 44 5.41 24.00 2.65
N LYS A 45 4.93 25.24 2.50
CA LYS A 45 4.27 25.69 1.27
C LYS A 45 5.22 25.69 0.06
N GLU A 46 6.40 26.26 0.21
CA GLU A 46 7.35 26.48 -0.90
C GLU A 46 7.81 25.16 -1.56
N PRO A 47 8.16 24.09 -0.81
CA PRO A 47 8.53 22.81 -1.41
C PRO A 47 7.38 22.14 -2.18
N ILE A 48 6.13 22.30 -1.73
CA ILE A 48 4.95 21.75 -2.41
C ILE A 48 4.72 22.51 -3.73
N GLU A 49 4.80 23.84 -3.74
CA GLU A 49 4.73 24.67 -4.95
C GLU A 49 5.82 24.29 -5.97
N GLY A 50 7.05 24.09 -5.49
CA GLY A 50 8.16 23.66 -6.33
C GLY A 50 7.90 22.30 -6.99
N ALA A 51 7.34 21.33 -6.24
CA ALA A 51 6.95 20.04 -6.80
C ALA A 51 5.82 20.16 -7.85
N LEU A 52 4.80 20.97 -7.57
CA LEU A 52 3.70 21.23 -8.51
C LEU A 52 4.18 21.88 -9.81
N THR A 53 5.09 22.83 -9.72
CA THR A 53 5.67 23.49 -10.89
C THR A 53 6.36 22.49 -11.83
N ILE A 54 7.03 21.47 -11.26
CA ILE A 54 7.67 20.41 -12.06
C ILE A 54 6.63 19.55 -12.77
N PHE A 55 5.49 19.30 -12.13
CA PHE A 55 4.40 18.58 -12.75
C PHE A 55 3.75 19.37 -13.88
N ASP A 56 3.58 20.67 -13.72
CA ASP A 56 3.08 21.55 -14.77
C ASP A 56 4.06 21.61 -15.96
N GLU A 57 5.35 21.77 -15.69
CA GLU A 57 6.40 21.68 -16.72
C GLU A 57 6.34 20.32 -17.45
N PHE A 58 6.18 19.22 -16.70
CA PHE A 58 6.10 17.88 -17.29
C PHE A 58 4.83 17.69 -18.11
N SER A 59 3.71 18.26 -17.67
CA SER A 59 2.42 18.22 -18.36
C SER A 59 2.50 18.91 -19.71
N VAL A 60 3.15 20.07 -19.80
CA VAL A 60 3.36 20.79 -21.08
C VAL A 60 4.12 19.92 -22.09
N TRP A 61 5.08 19.12 -21.63
CA TRP A 61 5.94 18.32 -22.51
C TRP A 61 5.33 16.97 -22.89
N SER A 62 4.62 16.34 -21.95
CA SER A 62 4.11 14.98 -22.11
C SER A 62 2.63 14.92 -22.46
N GLY A 63 1.88 16.00 -22.25
CA GLY A 63 0.42 16.01 -22.29
C GLY A 63 -0.24 15.34 -21.07
N LEU A 64 0.54 14.87 -20.08
CA LEU A 64 0.04 14.18 -18.90
C LEU A 64 -0.06 15.13 -17.70
N SER A 65 -1.27 15.36 -17.22
CA SER A 65 -1.54 16.20 -16.04
C SER A 65 -1.87 15.38 -14.80
N ILE A 66 -1.57 15.95 -13.63
CA ILE A 66 -2.00 15.37 -12.36
C ILE A 66 -3.49 15.62 -12.15
N SER A 67 -4.21 14.59 -11.75
CA SER A 67 -5.58 14.74 -11.28
C SER A 67 -5.57 15.21 -9.82
N LEU A 68 -5.82 16.50 -9.61
CA LEU A 68 -5.90 17.08 -8.25
C LEU A 68 -7.02 16.43 -7.43
N GLU A 69 -8.14 16.06 -8.06
CA GLU A 69 -9.27 15.39 -7.40
C GLU A 69 -8.92 13.99 -6.86
N LYS A 70 -8.08 13.25 -7.58
CA LYS A 70 -7.61 11.92 -7.14
C LYS A 70 -6.38 12.00 -6.23
N SER A 71 -5.76 13.16 -6.14
CA SER A 71 -4.54 13.38 -5.37
C SER A 71 -4.87 13.74 -3.93
N THR A 72 -4.20 13.06 -3.01
CA THR A 72 -4.38 13.26 -1.56
C THR A 72 -3.08 13.69 -0.93
N VAL A 73 -3.13 14.68 -0.04
CA VAL A 73 -1.97 15.13 0.73
C VAL A 73 -1.96 14.47 2.11
N TYR A 74 -0.82 13.91 2.49
CA TYR A 74 -0.62 13.30 3.81
C TYR A 74 0.39 14.14 4.60
N MET A 75 -0.07 14.78 5.67
CA MET A 75 0.75 15.68 6.49
C MET A 75 1.04 15.05 7.86
N VAL A 76 2.31 14.94 8.22
CA VAL A 76 2.76 14.23 9.42
C VAL A 76 3.85 15.06 10.12
N GLY A 77 3.65 15.37 11.39
CA GLY A 77 4.62 16.17 12.15
C GLY A 77 4.71 17.64 11.71
N VAL A 78 3.67 18.14 11.03
CA VAL A 78 3.52 19.54 10.59
C VAL A 78 2.67 20.29 11.62
N SER A 79 3.00 21.56 11.90
CA SER A 79 2.22 22.38 12.84
C SER A 79 0.79 22.63 12.31
N ASP A 80 -0.18 22.85 13.20
CA ASP A 80 -1.56 23.13 12.78
C ASP A 80 -1.67 24.42 11.93
N VAL A 81 -0.76 25.38 12.16
CA VAL A 81 -0.67 26.62 11.38
C VAL A 81 -0.24 26.33 9.95
N GLU A 82 0.86 25.60 9.75
CA GLU A 82 1.34 25.19 8.43
C GLU A 82 0.33 24.28 7.72
N LYS A 83 -0.30 23.37 8.46
CA LYS A 83 -1.33 22.49 7.92
C LYS A 83 -2.51 23.26 7.35
N LYS A 84 -2.99 24.30 8.06
CA LYS A 84 -4.02 25.20 7.54
C LYS A 84 -3.54 25.98 6.33
N ASN A 85 -2.30 26.46 6.36
CA ASN A 85 -1.68 27.18 5.24
C ASN A 85 -1.61 26.30 3.98
N ILE A 86 -1.16 25.05 4.09
CA ILE A 86 -1.11 24.11 2.96
C ILE A 86 -2.52 23.87 2.40
N LYS A 87 -3.51 23.61 3.25
CA LYS A 87 -4.90 23.41 2.82
C LYS A 87 -5.53 24.61 2.13
N SER A 88 -5.19 25.84 2.53
CA SER A 88 -5.74 27.03 1.90
C SER A 88 -5.10 27.34 0.54
N ASN A 89 -3.87 26.88 0.30
CA ASN A 89 -3.15 27.15 -0.95
C ASN A 89 -3.32 26.04 -1.99
N PHE A 90 -3.61 24.80 -1.59
CA PHE A 90 -3.71 23.67 -2.51
C PHE A 90 -5.03 22.92 -2.37
N PRO A 91 -5.70 22.57 -3.48
CA PRO A 91 -7.01 21.91 -3.48
C PRO A 91 -6.91 20.39 -3.23
N PHE A 92 -5.90 19.92 -2.49
CA PHE A 92 -5.75 18.50 -2.20
C PHE A 92 -6.66 18.06 -1.05
N ALA A 93 -7.27 16.88 -1.21
CA ALA A 93 -7.94 16.23 -0.09
C ALA A 93 -6.92 15.84 0.98
N GLU A 94 -7.19 16.16 2.25
CA GLU A 94 -6.35 15.70 3.35
C GLU A 94 -6.62 14.22 3.62
N GLY A 95 -5.58 13.40 3.46
CA GLY A 95 -5.60 12.00 3.83
C GLY A 95 -5.07 11.76 5.25
N LYS A 96 -5.49 10.65 5.86
CA LYS A 96 -4.90 10.14 7.11
C LYS A 96 -3.94 8.98 6.82
N LEU A 97 -2.88 8.88 7.63
CA LEU A 97 -1.95 7.76 7.56
C LEU A 97 -2.64 6.46 7.96
N GLN A 98 -2.85 5.61 6.97
CA GLN A 98 -3.01 4.15 6.93
C GLN A 98 -3.24 3.86 5.44
N VAL A 99 -2.36 4.42 4.60
CA VAL A 99 -2.57 4.57 3.17
C VAL A 99 -2.27 3.24 2.50
N ARG A 100 -3.07 2.81 1.53
CA ARG A 100 -2.67 1.66 0.72
C ARG A 100 -1.86 2.14 -0.47
N TYR A 101 -0.69 1.56 -0.66
CA TYR A 101 0.12 1.74 -1.86
C TYR A 101 0.36 0.36 -2.47
N LEU A 102 0.02 0.20 -3.75
CA LEU A 102 0.12 -1.08 -4.48
C LEU A 102 -0.59 -2.25 -3.78
N GLY A 103 -1.72 -1.95 -3.13
CA GLY A 103 -2.54 -2.93 -2.43
C GLY A 103 -2.06 -3.31 -1.02
N LEU A 104 -0.93 -2.76 -0.56
CA LEU A 104 -0.37 -2.98 0.77
C LEU A 104 -0.52 -1.74 1.66
N PRO A 105 -0.81 -1.89 2.96
CA PRO A 105 -0.87 -0.75 3.87
C PRO A 105 0.53 -0.18 4.10
N LEU A 106 0.70 1.12 3.93
CA LEU A 106 1.89 1.86 4.34
C LEU A 106 1.81 2.10 5.84
N MET A 107 2.74 1.51 6.57
CA MET A 107 2.75 1.48 8.03
C MET A 107 4.00 2.16 8.55
N SER A 108 3.85 3.03 9.55
CA SER A 108 4.98 3.62 10.28
C SER A 108 5.35 2.83 11.55
N GLN A 109 4.53 1.85 11.92
CA GLN A 109 4.64 1.07 13.15
C GLN A 109 4.60 -0.44 12.87
N ALA A 110 5.00 -1.23 13.87
CA ALA A 110 4.85 -2.68 13.84
C ALA A 110 3.39 -3.10 13.61
N MET A 111 3.21 -4.17 12.86
CA MET A 111 1.91 -4.60 12.37
C MET A 111 1.00 -5.09 13.50
N LYS A 112 -0.18 -4.48 13.65
CA LYS A 112 -1.24 -4.91 14.57
C LYS A 112 -2.24 -5.77 13.82
N LYS A 113 -3.15 -6.41 14.57
CA LYS A 113 -4.20 -7.28 14.01
C LYS A 113 -5.07 -6.59 12.96
N GLN A 114 -5.38 -5.31 13.16
CA GLN A 114 -6.20 -4.54 12.24
C GLN A 114 -5.51 -4.33 10.88
N ASP A 115 -4.17 -4.30 10.87
CA ASP A 115 -3.40 -3.97 9.68
C ASP A 115 -3.26 -5.16 8.72
N TYR A 116 -3.18 -6.40 9.25
CA TYR A 116 -3.20 -7.62 8.44
C TYR A 116 -4.60 -8.22 8.26
N LEU A 117 -5.63 -7.63 8.85
CA LEU A 117 -7.01 -8.09 8.66
C LEU A 117 -7.41 -8.17 7.17
N PRO A 118 -7.03 -7.22 6.29
CA PRO A 118 -7.34 -7.31 4.87
C PRO A 118 -6.73 -8.53 4.17
N LEU A 119 -5.54 -8.97 4.60
CA LEU A 119 -4.91 -10.19 4.10
C LEU A 119 -5.75 -11.41 4.48
N VAL A 120 -6.11 -11.50 5.76
CA VAL A 120 -6.92 -12.60 6.31
C VAL A 120 -8.29 -12.67 5.63
N GLU A 121 -8.96 -11.54 5.46
CA GLU A 121 -10.26 -11.46 4.80
C GLU A 121 -10.18 -11.85 3.33
N ARG A 122 -9.12 -11.45 2.62
CA ARG A 122 -8.89 -11.85 1.23
C ARG A 122 -8.70 -13.36 1.10
N ILE A 123 -7.92 -13.96 1.99
CA ILE A 123 -7.74 -15.42 2.05
C ILE A 123 -9.06 -16.12 2.34
N ARG A 124 -9.80 -15.66 3.36
CA ARG A 124 -11.11 -16.19 3.73
C ARG A 124 -12.10 -16.12 2.58
N SER A 125 -12.19 -14.99 1.90
CA SER A 125 -13.07 -14.78 0.74
C SER A 125 -12.76 -15.74 -0.40
N LYS A 126 -11.47 -15.97 -0.72
CA LYS A 126 -11.06 -16.95 -1.73
C LYS A 126 -11.45 -18.36 -1.35
N ILE A 127 -11.18 -18.75 -0.11
CA ILE A 127 -11.58 -20.06 0.41
C ILE A 127 -13.09 -20.25 0.32
N CYS A 128 -13.90 -19.33 0.84
CA CYS A 128 -15.36 -19.41 0.76
C CYS A 128 -15.85 -19.58 -0.69
N THR A 129 -15.22 -18.90 -1.65
CA THR A 129 -15.57 -19.02 -3.07
C THR A 129 -15.26 -20.41 -3.65
N TRP A 130 -14.17 -21.05 -3.19
CA TRP A 130 -13.76 -22.38 -3.65
C TRP A 130 -14.51 -23.49 -2.95
N THR A 131 -14.86 -23.29 -1.69
CA THR A 131 -15.68 -24.17 -0.86
C THR A 131 -17.05 -24.45 -1.51
N CYS A 132 -17.59 -23.51 -2.31
CA CYS A 132 -18.80 -23.71 -3.11
C CYS A 132 -18.60 -24.56 -4.38
N ARG A 133 -17.38 -25.02 -4.68
CA ARG A 133 -17.06 -25.83 -5.87
C ARG A 133 -16.73 -27.26 -5.47
N PHE A 134 -17.11 -28.24 -6.29
CA PHE A 134 -16.69 -29.63 -6.13
C PHE A 134 -15.21 -29.77 -6.54
N LEU A 135 -14.31 -29.64 -5.58
CA LEU A 135 -12.87 -29.77 -5.79
C LEU A 135 -12.38 -31.10 -5.21
N SER A 136 -11.49 -31.77 -5.95
CA SER A 136 -10.71 -32.87 -5.39
C SER A 136 -9.73 -32.35 -4.35
N TYR A 137 -9.25 -33.23 -3.46
CA TYR A 137 -8.21 -32.90 -2.50
C TYR A 137 -6.96 -32.30 -3.18
N ALA A 138 -6.51 -32.92 -4.28
CA ALA A 138 -5.37 -32.44 -5.06
C ALA A 138 -5.63 -31.04 -5.66
N GLY A 139 -6.85 -30.79 -6.15
CA GLY A 139 -7.26 -29.48 -6.64
C GLY A 139 -7.27 -28.41 -5.55
N GLY A 140 -7.78 -28.74 -4.36
CA GLY A 140 -7.74 -27.86 -3.19
C GLY A 140 -6.32 -27.53 -2.75
N LEU A 141 -5.45 -28.53 -2.66
CA LEU A 141 -4.03 -28.36 -2.34
C LEU A 141 -3.33 -27.46 -3.36
N GLN A 142 -3.62 -27.64 -4.65
CA GLN A 142 -3.05 -26.81 -5.71
C GLN A 142 -3.50 -25.36 -5.61
N LEU A 143 -4.76 -25.09 -5.26
CA LEU A 143 -5.26 -23.72 -5.04
C LEU A 143 -4.59 -23.05 -3.83
N ILE A 144 -4.37 -23.80 -2.74
CA ILE A 144 -3.60 -23.29 -1.59
C ILE A 144 -2.21 -22.86 -2.04
N LYS A 145 -1.47 -23.76 -2.71
CA LYS A 145 -0.08 -23.51 -3.13
C LYS A 145 0.04 -22.40 -4.17
N ALA A 146 -0.81 -22.40 -5.20
CA ALA A 146 -0.70 -21.46 -6.31
C ALA A 146 -1.28 -20.07 -5.98
N VAL A 147 -2.36 -20.01 -5.18
CA VAL A 147 -3.10 -18.77 -4.97
C VAL A 147 -2.97 -18.24 -3.54
N LEU A 148 -3.21 -19.05 -2.51
CA LEU A 148 -3.13 -18.53 -1.14
C LEU A 148 -1.69 -18.20 -0.76
N MET A 149 -0.75 -19.12 -1.04
CA MET A 149 0.66 -18.87 -0.74
C MET A 149 1.25 -17.73 -1.56
N SER A 150 0.80 -17.50 -2.80
CA SER A 150 1.25 -16.32 -3.57
C SER A 150 0.75 -15.01 -2.97
N ILE A 151 -0.48 -14.97 -2.45
CA ILE A 151 -0.99 -13.80 -1.71
C ILE A 151 -0.20 -13.56 -0.42
N VAL A 152 0.10 -14.62 0.34
CA VAL A 152 0.89 -14.51 1.57
C VAL A 152 2.31 -14.06 1.27
N ASN A 153 2.97 -14.68 0.29
CA ASN A 153 4.33 -14.32 -0.12
C ASN A 153 4.42 -12.86 -0.58
N PHE A 154 3.40 -12.34 -1.27
CA PHE A 154 3.35 -10.93 -1.65
C PHE A 154 3.36 -9.99 -0.43
N TRP A 155 2.67 -10.35 0.65
CA TRP A 155 2.71 -9.59 1.90
C TRP A 155 4.01 -9.79 2.68
N GLU A 156 4.54 -11.02 2.73
CA GLU A 156 5.80 -11.34 3.42
C GLU A 156 7.02 -10.69 2.77
N ALA A 157 6.97 -10.43 1.47
CA ALA A 157 8.03 -9.71 0.76
C ALA A 157 8.27 -8.29 1.31
N VAL A 158 7.26 -7.67 1.92
CA VAL A 158 7.32 -6.30 2.46
C VAL A 158 7.25 -6.28 3.99
N PHE A 159 6.49 -7.20 4.59
CA PHE A 159 6.23 -7.21 6.03
C PHE A 159 6.69 -8.49 6.69
N ARG A 160 7.21 -8.37 7.92
CA ARG A 160 7.32 -9.53 8.81
C ARG A 160 5.95 -9.80 9.42
N LEU A 161 5.26 -10.83 8.91
CA LEU A 161 3.93 -11.19 9.40
C LEU A 161 4.01 -11.72 10.85
N PRO A 162 3.13 -11.26 11.77
CA PRO A 162 3.08 -11.79 13.12
C PRO A 162 2.76 -13.29 13.13
N SER A 163 3.35 -14.05 14.05
CA SER A 163 3.09 -15.49 14.18
C SER A 163 1.60 -15.82 14.38
N LYS A 164 0.84 -14.93 15.01
CA LYS A 164 -0.62 -15.06 15.15
C LYS A 164 -1.34 -15.00 13.80
N CYS A 165 -0.89 -14.16 12.87
CA CYS A 165 -1.44 -14.06 11.52
C CYS A 165 -1.19 -15.36 10.74
N MET A 166 0.04 -15.85 10.76
CA MET A 166 0.41 -17.09 10.07
C MET A 166 -0.39 -18.29 10.58
N LYS A 167 -0.52 -18.44 11.91
CA LYS A 167 -1.35 -19.50 12.51
C LYS A 167 -2.81 -19.40 12.08
N GLU A 168 -3.37 -18.20 11.95
CA GLU A 168 -4.76 -18.00 11.51
C GLU A 168 -4.93 -18.42 10.04
N ILE A 169 -3.94 -18.11 9.18
CA ILE A 169 -3.91 -18.52 7.77
C ILE A 169 -3.79 -20.04 7.63
N GLU A 170 -2.88 -20.67 8.38
CA GLU A 170 -2.70 -22.12 8.41
C GLU A 170 -3.99 -22.85 8.85
N GLN A 171 -4.71 -22.29 9.82
CA GLN A 171 -6.00 -22.81 10.26
C GLN A 171 -7.04 -22.76 9.13
N PHE A 172 -7.11 -21.67 8.37
CA PHE A 172 -8.02 -21.59 7.21
C PHE A 172 -7.65 -22.57 6.11
N CYS A 173 -6.37 -22.69 5.76
CA CYS A 173 -5.89 -23.65 4.76
C CYS A 173 -6.20 -25.09 5.18
N SER A 174 -5.96 -25.44 6.45
CA SER A 174 -6.26 -26.76 6.99
C SER A 174 -7.75 -27.05 6.97
N ALA A 175 -8.58 -26.11 7.42
CA ALA A 175 -10.04 -26.27 7.41
C ALA A 175 -10.57 -26.42 5.97
N PHE A 176 -10.06 -25.65 5.01
CA PHE A 176 -10.43 -25.79 3.59
C PHE A 176 -10.08 -27.17 3.02
N LEU A 177 -8.91 -27.70 3.36
CA LEU A 177 -8.44 -28.97 2.84
C LEU A 177 -9.16 -30.19 3.46
N TRP A 178 -9.49 -30.11 4.75
CA TRP A 178 -10.01 -31.25 5.53
C TRP A 178 -11.52 -31.21 5.79
N SER A 179 -12.15 -30.04 5.89
CA SER A 179 -13.56 -29.92 6.33
C SER A 179 -14.59 -29.95 5.19
N GLY A 180 -14.17 -30.03 3.93
CA GLY A 180 -15.08 -29.94 2.78
C GLY A 180 -15.86 -28.60 2.75
N PRO A 181 -16.96 -28.51 1.98
CA PRO A 181 -17.72 -27.27 1.74
C PRO A 181 -18.27 -26.52 2.98
N VAL A 182 -18.08 -27.04 4.19
CA VAL A 182 -18.65 -26.47 5.41
C VAL A 182 -17.56 -26.33 6.46
N LEU A 183 -17.19 -25.07 6.76
CA LEU A 183 -16.31 -24.71 7.88
C LEU A 183 -16.98 -25.08 9.22
N LYS A 184 -16.97 -26.36 9.59
CA LYS A 184 -17.38 -26.80 10.92
C LYS A 184 -16.28 -26.47 11.92
N LYS A 185 -16.63 -25.75 12.99
CA LYS A 185 -15.73 -25.40 14.11
C LYS A 185 -15.27 -26.59 14.97
N VAL A 186 -15.64 -27.81 14.63
CA VAL A 186 -15.30 -29.03 15.38
C VAL A 186 -14.83 -30.08 14.39
N GLY A 187 -13.52 -30.31 14.36
CA GLY A 187 -12.92 -31.47 13.69
C GLY A 187 -12.83 -32.64 14.67
N ALA A 188 -13.23 -33.83 14.23
CA ALA A 188 -13.01 -35.06 14.97
C ALA A 188 -11.50 -35.34 15.05
N LYS A 189 -11.00 -35.65 16.26
CA LYS A 189 -9.67 -36.20 16.46
C LYS A 189 -9.64 -37.61 15.86
N VAL A 190 -8.72 -37.86 14.95
CA VAL A 190 -8.35 -39.23 14.57
C VAL A 190 -7.09 -39.59 15.35
N ALA A 191 -7.17 -40.70 16.07
CA ALA A 191 -6.08 -41.32 16.82
C ALA A 191 -5.14 -42.09 15.89
#